data_AF-A0A8J3W1P3-F1
#
_entry.id   AF-A0A8J3W1P3-F1
#
_cell.length_a   1.000
_cell.length_b   1.000
_cell.length_c   1.000
_cell.angle_alpha   90.00
_cell.angle_beta   90.00
_cell.angle_gamma   90.00
#
_symmetry.space_group_name_H-M   'P 1'
#
loop_
_entity.id
_entity.type
_entity.pdbx_description
1 polymer ?
#
loop_
_entity_poly.entity_id
_entity_poly.type
_entity_poly.pdbx_seq_one_letter_code
_entity_poly.pdbx_strand_id
1 'polypeptide(L)'
;MTTKKIGISLDSEPHDWVKAGADDAESVSERIAGVLQAERERDAWLAEEVLVEELPWTTWLPEAERQTCARELLDHLVAGADTGELLPFSRAPTSWRSTAVAWSDPRLARELQGPFAGDGPEVRAPLRSPHDRPRRRGRAVNVRGRGRFGGMSRMSQELPTRPEALPAEVFDSHCHLDIMVGRRKATSGDPVAQAAQAADATVEEILDEARSVGVTRLVSVGYDLPSSQWNAATAAAHADVYAAVAIHPNEAHAATPETLAEIEELARQPYVRAVGETGLDYFRDWASKEDQHASFRAHIEIARRTGKALVIHDRDAHDDVLKVLADQGAPDIVIFHSFSGDADLAEQCVAAGYFLSFSGPVTYKNAGYLREAARVAPPELMLVETDAPYLPPVPHRGKPNAPYLIPLTLRCLAEVKGLDVTDLAATITANGETAFGAW
;
A
#
# COMPACT_ATOMS: atom_id res chain seq x y z
N MET A 1 -37.09 28.27 10.22
CA MET A 1 -37.20 26.94 10.87
C MET A 1 -35.83 26.55 11.35
N THR A 2 -35.70 26.46 12.67
CA THR A 2 -34.47 26.42 13.46
C THR A 2 -33.97 24.99 13.57
N THR A 3 -32.73 24.73 13.14
CA THR A 3 -32.02 23.46 13.42
C THR A 3 -31.67 23.43 14.91
N LYS A 4 -32.31 22.52 15.66
CA LYS A 4 -32.00 22.27 17.07
C LYS A 4 -30.62 21.63 17.15
N LYS A 5 -29.67 22.37 17.72
CA LYS A 5 -28.47 21.80 18.36
C LYS A 5 -28.94 20.87 19.48
N ILE A 6 -28.73 19.58 19.32
CA ILE A 6 -28.79 18.63 20.44
C ILE A 6 -27.46 18.79 21.17
N GLY A 7 -27.51 19.32 22.39
CA GLY A 7 -26.35 19.46 23.26
C GLY A 7 -26.28 18.31 24.23
N ILE A 8 -25.14 17.62 24.31
CA ILE A 8 -24.73 16.81 25.46
C ILE A 8 -23.23 17.05 25.67
N SER A 9 -22.85 17.24 26.93
CA SER A 9 -21.52 17.64 27.41
C SER A 9 -20.57 16.44 27.49
N LEU A 10 -19.37 16.58 26.92
CA LEU A 10 -18.26 15.62 27.01
C LEU A 10 -17.28 16.10 28.08
N ASP A 11 -17.39 15.57 29.29
CA ASP A 11 -16.37 15.69 30.34
C ASP A 11 -16.39 14.39 31.17
N SER A 12 -15.82 13.32 30.62
CA SER A 12 -15.38 12.16 31.40
C SER A 12 -14.11 11.59 30.78
N GLU A 13 -13.10 11.41 31.63
CA GLU A 13 -11.79 10.90 31.24
C GLU A 13 -11.86 9.42 30.78
N PRO A 14 -10.86 8.91 30.03
CA PRO A 14 -10.89 7.60 29.35
C PRO A 14 -11.01 6.35 30.24
N HIS A 15 -11.28 6.48 31.55
CA HIS A 15 -11.23 5.40 32.53
C HIS A 15 -12.58 4.85 33.01
N ASP A 16 -13.73 5.40 32.59
CA ASP A 16 -15.05 4.99 33.13
C ASP A 16 -15.83 3.94 32.31
N TRP A 17 -15.33 3.52 31.15
CA TRP A 17 -16.03 2.56 30.27
C TRP A 17 -16.10 1.13 30.83
N VAL A 18 -15.32 0.82 31.87
CA VAL A 18 -15.31 -0.50 32.53
C VAL A 18 -16.48 -0.67 33.52
N LYS A 19 -17.29 0.38 33.77
CA LYS A 19 -18.37 0.32 34.78
C LYS A 19 -19.81 0.47 34.28
N ALA A 20 -20.06 0.66 33.00
CA ALA A 20 -21.43 0.67 32.49
C ALA A 20 -21.95 -0.78 32.38
N GLY A 21 -22.81 -1.15 33.32
CA GLY A 21 -23.52 -2.43 33.34
C GLY A 21 -24.51 -2.56 32.17
N ALA A 22 -24.99 -3.78 31.98
CA ALA A 22 -25.77 -4.25 30.82
C ALA A 22 -27.02 -3.45 30.44
N ASP A 23 -27.46 -2.48 31.24
CA ASP A 23 -28.66 -1.68 31.00
C ASP A 23 -28.46 -0.56 29.95
N ASP A 24 -27.22 -0.17 29.61
CA ASP A 24 -26.94 0.85 28.58
C ASP A 24 -26.77 0.27 27.17
N ALA A 25 -26.48 -1.03 27.04
CA ALA A 25 -26.19 -1.68 25.76
C ALA A 25 -27.45 -1.84 24.87
N GLU A 26 -28.62 -1.97 25.49
CA GLU A 26 -29.91 -2.01 24.79
C GLU A 26 -30.20 -0.64 24.14
N SER A 27 -29.89 0.47 24.85
CA SER A 27 -30.04 1.83 24.33
C SER A 27 -29.08 2.16 23.18
N VAL A 28 -27.85 1.65 23.22
CA VAL A 28 -26.87 1.80 22.13
C VAL A 28 -27.34 1.05 20.90
N SER A 29 -27.82 -0.19 21.08
CA SER A 29 -28.28 -1.05 19.99
C SER A 29 -29.51 -0.45 19.29
N GLU A 30 -30.48 0.08 20.04
CA GLU A 30 -31.65 0.76 19.48
C GLU A 30 -31.30 2.08 18.76
N ARG A 31 -30.36 2.86 19.31
CA ARG A 31 -29.87 4.10 18.66
C ARG A 31 -29.17 3.79 17.34
N ILE A 32 -28.28 2.80 17.34
CA ILE A 32 -27.54 2.37 16.15
C ILE A 32 -28.51 1.79 15.11
N ALA A 33 -29.47 0.95 15.51
CA ALA A 33 -30.49 0.42 14.60
C ALA A 33 -31.35 1.53 13.97
N GLY A 34 -31.78 2.53 14.76
CA GLY A 34 -32.57 3.66 14.26
C GLY A 34 -31.82 4.56 13.28
N VAL A 35 -30.52 4.78 13.50
CA VAL A 35 -29.65 5.54 12.59
C VAL A 35 -29.39 4.75 11.31
N LEU A 36 -29.06 3.47 11.42
CA LEU A 36 -28.73 2.63 10.27
C LEU A 36 -29.94 2.33 9.39
N GLN A 37 -31.16 2.26 9.95
CA GLN A 37 -32.38 2.11 9.15
C GLN A 37 -32.72 3.37 8.36
N ALA A 38 -32.36 4.56 8.86
CA ALA A 38 -32.49 5.82 8.14
C ALA A 38 -31.42 5.97 7.03
N GLU A 39 -30.24 5.38 7.22
CA GLU A 39 -29.09 5.48 6.31
C GLU A 39 -29.01 4.34 5.27
N ARG A 40 -29.73 3.24 5.48
CA ARG A 40 -29.90 2.13 4.50
C ARG A 40 -30.40 2.60 3.13
N GLU A 41 -31.06 3.75 3.07
CA GLU A 41 -31.56 4.34 1.82
C GLU A 41 -30.58 5.33 1.16
N ARG A 42 -29.42 5.64 1.79
CA ARG A 42 -28.61 6.79 1.40
C ARG A 42 -27.13 6.56 1.11
N ASP A 43 -26.36 5.78 1.87
CA ASP A 43 -24.97 5.43 1.51
C ASP A 43 -24.28 4.53 2.54
N ALA A 44 -23.50 3.53 2.09
CA ALA A 44 -22.76 2.62 2.98
C ALA A 44 -21.59 3.31 3.73
N TRP A 45 -21.14 4.47 3.24
CA TRP A 45 -20.06 5.26 3.83
C TRP A 45 -20.47 5.91 5.17
N LEU A 46 -21.76 6.23 5.37
CA LEU A 46 -22.22 6.86 6.61
C LEU A 46 -22.22 5.91 7.82
N ALA A 47 -22.30 4.60 7.58
CA ALA A 47 -22.25 3.60 8.65
C ALA A 47 -20.88 3.56 9.34
N GLU A 48 -19.79 3.83 8.62
CA GLU A 48 -18.42 3.83 9.16
C GLU A 48 -18.18 4.99 10.13
N GLU A 49 -18.66 6.20 9.83
CA GLU A 49 -18.54 7.35 10.72
C GLU A 49 -19.31 7.15 12.04
N VAL A 50 -20.53 6.61 11.96
CA VAL A 50 -21.35 6.27 13.13
C VAL A 50 -20.67 5.21 14.01
N LEU A 51 -20.00 4.25 13.38
CA LEU A 51 -19.25 3.19 14.06
C LEU A 51 -18.02 3.70 14.80
N VAL A 52 -17.28 4.63 14.21
CA VAL A 52 -16.13 5.27 14.87
C VAL A 52 -16.60 6.15 16.02
N GLU A 53 -17.75 6.81 15.89
CA GLU A 53 -18.34 7.65 16.93
C GLU A 53 -18.85 6.81 18.13
N GLU A 54 -19.54 5.71 17.87
CA GLU A 54 -20.16 4.87 18.91
C GLU A 54 -19.22 3.77 19.45
N LEU A 55 -18.24 3.30 18.67
CA LEU A 55 -17.24 2.29 19.05
C LEU A 55 -15.81 2.80 18.81
N PRO A 56 -15.29 3.71 19.66
CA PRO A 56 -14.04 4.42 19.39
C PRO A 56 -12.79 3.54 19.28
N TRP A 57 -12.80 2.33 19.84
CA TRP A 57 -11.69 1.38 19.77
C TRP A 57 -11.47 0.84 18.35
N THR A 58 -12.46 0.92 17.46
CA THR A 58 -12.33 0.53 16.05
C THR A 58 -11.29 1.36 15.31
N THR A 59 -10.97 2.57 15.80
CA THR A 59 -9.87 3.41 15.29
C THR A 59 -8.49 2.75 15.43
N TRP A 60 -8.36 1.71 16.26
CA TRP A 60 -7.13 0.94 16.41
C TRP A 60 -6.99 -0.18 15.36
N LEU A 61 -8.05 -0.51 14.63
CA LEU A 61 -7.99 -1.43 13.49
C LEU A 61 -7.39 -0.70 12.27
N PRO A 62 -6.67 -1.40 11.37
CA PRO A 62 -6.32 -0.87 10.05
C PRO A 62 -7.56 -0.37 9.28
N GLU A 63 -7.41 0.64 8.42
CA GLU A 63 -8.53 1.25 7.66
C GLU A 63 -9.35 0.21 6.86
N ALA A 64 -8.68 -0.73 6.20
CA ALA A 64 -9.35 -1.79 5.44
C ALA A 64 -10.16 -2.75 6.34
N GLU A 65 -9.70 -2.95 7.58
CA GLU A 65 -10.40 -3.74 8.59
C GLU A 65 -11.51 -2.94 9.28
N ARG A 66 -11.42 -1.61 9.36
CA ARG A 66 -12.52 -0.75 9.83
C ARG A 66 -13.74 -0.87 8.94
N GLN A 67 -13.55 -0.80 7.62
CA GLN A 67 -14.64 -0.95 6.65
C GLN A 67 -15.26 -2.34 6.67
N THR A 68 -14.43 -3.37 6.82
CA THR A 68 -14.89 -4.75 6.92
C THR A 68 -15.63 -4.99 8.23
N CYS A 69 -15.09 -4.52 9.35
CA CYS A 69 -15.75 -4.54 10.66
C CYS A 69 -17.07 -3.77 10.63
N ALA A 70 -17.10 -2.62 9.94
CA ALA A 70 -18.29 -1.81 9.81
C ALA A 70 -19.41 -2.51 9.04
N ARG A 71 -19.05 -3.11 7.90
CA ARG A 71 -19.96 -3.88 7.06
C ARG A 71 -20.46 -5.14 7.77
N GLU A 72 -19.58 -5.90 8.41
CA GLU A 72 -19.99 -7.11 9.14
C GLU A 72 -20.87 -6.79 10.36
N LEU A 73 -20.59 -5.70 11.07
CA LEU A 73 -21.46 -5.25 12.15
C LEU A 73 -22.83 -4.83 11.61
N LEU A 74 -22.87 -4.09 10.50
CA LEU A 74 -24.10 -3.69 9.84
C LEU A 74 -24.92 -4.92 9.42
N ASP A 75 -24.28 -5.90 8.78
CA ASP A 75 -24.92 -7.14 8.32
C ASP A 75 -25.46 -7.96 9.49
N HIS A 76 -24.72 -8.04 10.60
CA HIS A 76 -25.17 -8.72 11.82
C HIS A 76 -26.36 -8.01 12.50
N LEU A 77 -26.34 -6.68 12.58
CA LEU A 77 -27.43 -5.90 13.17
C LEU A 77 -28.69 -5.97 12.30
N VAL A 78 -28.55 -5.96 10.98
CA VAL A 78 -29.66 -6.12 10.02
C VAL A 78 -30.25 -7.53 10.11
N ALA A 79 -29.41 -8.57 10.16
CA ALA A 79 -29.88 -9.94 10.35
C ALA A 79 -30.62 -10.13 11.69
N GLY A 80 -30.17 -9.48 12.77
CA GLY A 80 -30.86 -9.47 14.07
C GLY A 80 -32.18 -8.69 14.06
N ALA A 81 -32.26 -7.59 13.32
CA ALA A 81 -33.49 -6.80 13.17
C ALA A 81 -34.58 -7.54 12.36
N ASP A 82 -34.20 -8.24 11.28
CA ASP A 82 -35.13 -8.99 10.43
C ASP A 82 -35.70 -10.25 11.11
N THR A 83 -35.00 -10.76 12.13
CA THR A 83 -35.38 -11.94 12.91
C THR A 83 -36.07 -11.60 14.23
N GLY A 84 -36.08 -10.32 14.63
CA GLY A 84 -36.60 -9.86 15.92
C GLY A 84 -35.76 -10.32 17.13
N GLU A 85 -34.62 -10.97 16.88
CA GLU A 85 -33.68 -11.43 17.89
C GLU A 85 -32.41 -10.58 17.80
N LEU A 86 -32.48 -9.36 18.35
CA LEU A 86 -31.26 -8.59 18.60
C LEU A 86 -30.48 -9.30 19.70
N LEU A 87 -29.46 -10.07 19.32
CA LEU A 87 -28.52 -10.64 20.29
C LEU A 87 -27.88 -9.51 21.10
N PRO A 88 -27.79 -9.62 22.44
CA PRO A 88 -27.18 -8.59 23.27
C PRO A 88 -25.78 -8.26 22.76
N PHE A 89 -25.50 -6.97 22.53
CA PHE A 89 -24.22 -6.46 22.03
C PHE A 89 -23.01 -6.89 22.88
N SER A 90 -23.23 -7.39 24.09
CA SER A 90 -22.21 -7.98 24.97
C SER A 90 -21.72 -9.36 24.52
N ARG A 91 -22.43 -10.06 23.62
CA ARG A 91 -22.08 -11.40 23.12
C ARG A 91 -21.39 -11.40 21.75
N ALA A 92 -21.61 -10.37 20.93
CA ALA A 92 -20.90 -10.13 19.67
C ALA A 92 -19.38 -9.83 19.79
N PRO A 93 -18.84 -9.18 20.83
CA PRO A 93 -17.44 -8.70 20.82
C PRO A 93 -16.46 -9.74 21.34
N THR A 94 -16.91 -10.91 21.77
CA THR A 94 -16.03 -11.91 22.40
C THR A 94 -15.07 -12.54 21.39
N SER A 95 -15.41 -12.58 20.10
CA SER A 95 -14.45 -12.93 19.03
C SER A 95 -13.47 -11.78 18.75
N TRP A 96 -13.96 -10.53 18.76
CA TRP A 96 -13.22 -9.35 18.30
C TRP A 96 -12.31 -8.71 19.36
N ARG A 97 -12.64 -8.80 20.65
CA ARG A 97 -11.78 -8.35 21.76
C ARG A 97 -10.50 -9.19 21.85
N SER A 98 -10.58 -10.47 21.52
CA SER A 98 -9.41 -11.35 21.39
C SER A 98 -8.44 -10.83 20.34
N THR A 99 -8.95 -10.36 19.20
CA THR A 99 -8.16 -9.80 18.10
C THR A 99 -7.48 -8.50 18.51
N ALA A 100 -8.21 -7.53 19.07
CA ALA A 100 -7.60 -6.24 19.44
C ALA A 100 -6.56 -6.34 20.57
N VAL A 101 -6.73 -7.27 21.53
CA VAL A 101 -5.76 -7.47 22.62
C VAL A 101 -4.56 -8.32 22.15
N ALA A 102 -4.78 -9.35 21.32
CA ALA A 102 -3.71 -10.23 20.82
C ALA A 102 -2.63 -9.51 20.00
N TRP A 103 -2.98 -8.41 19.33
CA TRP A 103 -2.04 -7.63 18.52
C TRP A 103 -1.27 -6.56 19.30
N SER A 104 -1.57 -6.38 20.60
CA SER A 104 -0.88 -5.43 21.47
C SER A 104 0.19 -6.05 22.39
N ASP A 105 0.25 -7.39 22.50
CA ASP A 105 1.25 -8.13 23.30
C ASP A 105 1.88 -9.30 22.50
N PRO A 106 3.16 -9.17 22.05
CA PRO A 106 3.87 -10.18 21.26
C PRO A 106 4.16 -11.53 21.97
N ARG A 107 3.92 -11.65 23.28
CA ARG A 107 4.06 -12.92 24.01
C ARG A 107 2.77 -13.74 23.96
N LEU A 108 1.62 -13.08 24.12
CA LEU A 108 0.31 -13.73 24.07
C LEU A 108 -0.01 -14.24 22.66
N ALA A 109 0.42 -13.51 21.63
CA ALA A 109 0.34 -13.91 20.23
C ALA A 109 1.03 -15.25 19.93
N ARG A 110 2.11 -15.59 20.65
CA ARG A 110 2.83 -16.87 20.48
C ARG A 110 2.18 -18.05 21.20
N GLU A 111 1.51 -17.83 22.34
CA GLU A 111 0.77 -18.90 23.05
C GLU A 111 -0.52 -19.29 22.32
N LEU A 112 -1.19 -18.35 21.64
CA LEU A 112 -2.45 -18.57 20.94
C LEU A 112 -2.30 -19.21 19.55
N GLN A 113 -1.08 -19.36 19.04
CA GLN A 113 -0.78 -20.09 17.79
C GLN A 113 -0.67 -21.61 17.99
N GLY A 114 -0.76 -22.11 19.23
CA GLY A 114 -0.85 -23.54 19.51
C GLY A 114 -2.25 -24.11 19.27
N PRO A 115 -2.40 -25.37 18.87
CA PRO A 115 -3.72 -25.99 18.73
C PRO A 115 -4.43 -26.03 20.10
N PHE A 116 -5.67 -25.52 20.14
CA PHE A 116 -6.52 -25.59 21.32
C PHE A 116 -6.80 -27.06 21.69
N ALA A 117 -6.14 -27.58 22.71
CA ALA A 117 -6.57 -28.81 23.37
C ALA A 117 -7.71 -28.44 24.33
N GLY A 118 -8.91 -28.94 24.03
CA GLY A 118 -10.09 -28.72 24.86
C GLY A 118 -9.86 -29.17 26.31
N ASP A 119 -10.28 -28.31 27.23
CA ASP A 119 -10.43 -28.50 28.68
C ASP A 119 -9.24 -28.10 29.61
N GLY A 120 -9.19 -26.80 29.97
CA GLY A 120 -8.66 -26.23 31.24
C GLY A 120 -7.38 -25.35 31.14
N PRO A 121 -6.98 -24.55 32.17
CA PRO A 121 -7.69 -23.84 33.25
C PRO A 121 -7.54 -22.29 33.20
N GLU A 122 -8.27 -21.55 34.07
CA GLU A 122 -8.29 -20.06 34.17
C GLU A 122 -6.90 -19.39 34.31
N VAL A 123 -6.65 -18.37 33.47
CA VAL A 123 -5.45 -17.51 33.53
C VAL A 123 -5.69 -16.32 34.48
N ARG A 124 -4.83 -16.14 35.50
CA ARG A 124 -4.85 -14.99 36.42
C ARG A 124 -3.88 -13.89 35.99
N ALA A 125 -4.32 -12.64 36.08
CA ALA A 125 -3.53 -11.44 35.75
C ALA A 125 -2.41 -11.15 36.78
N PRO A 126 -1.23 -10.63 36.35
CA PRO A 126 -0.12 -10.32 37.26
C PRO A 126 -0.25 -8.96 37.97
N LEU A 127 0.26 -8.90 39.21
CA LEU A 127 0.30 -7.72 40.08
C LEU A 127 1.42 -6.73 39.70
N ARG A 128 1.14 -5.43 39.83
CA ARG A 128 2.02 -4.28 39.54
C ARG A 128 3.32 -4.29 40.36
N SER A 129 4.43 -3.83 39.75
CA SER A 129 5.74 -3.63 40.40
C SER A 129 5.93 -2.18 40.93
N PRO A 130 6.71 -1.96 42.02
CA PRO A 130 6.65 -0.74 42.82
C PRO A 130 7.82 0.22 42.55
N HIS A 131 7.86 0.91 41.41
CA HIS A 131 8.80 2.03 41.22
C HIS A 131 8.19 3.14 40.35
N ASP A 132 7.27 3.90 40.93
CA ASP A 132 7.01 5.27 40.47
C ASP A 132 6.70 6.17 41.67
N ARG A 133 7.59 7.12 41.95
CA ARG A 133 7.32 8.24 42.86
C ARG A 133 7.01 9.49 42.03
N PRO A 134 6.05 10.33 42.46
CA PRO A 134 5.51 11.39 41.63
C PRO A 134 6.40 12.65 41.67
N ARG A 135 6.58 13.31 40.52
CA ARG A 135 7.02 14.71 40.48
C ARG A 135 5.87 15.64 40.10
N ARG A 136 5.89 16.77 40.81
CA ARG A 136 4.79 17.73 41.05
C ARG A 136 4.36 18.53 39.82
N ARG A 137 3.08 18.91 39.89
CA ARG A 137 2.36 19.92 39.10
C ARG A 137 3.17 21.22 38.89
N GLY A 138 3.30 21.63 37.63
CA GLY A 138 3.68 22.97 37.18
C GLY A 138 2.50 23.62 36.43
N ARG A 139 2.26 24.90 36.73
CA ARG A 139 1.09 25.72 36.36
C ARG A 139 0.77 25.80 34.87
N ALA A 140 -0.53 25.87 34.60
CA ALA A 140 -1.13 26.26 33.33
C ALA A 140 -0.66 27.64 32.85
N VAL A 141 -0.28 27.72 31.57
CA VAL A 141 -0.28 28.95 30.79
C VAL A 141 -1.34 28.79 29.70
N ASN A 142 -2.31 29.70 29.74
CA ASN A 142 -3.45 29.77 28.86
C ASN A 142 -3.02 30.52 27.60
N VAL A 143 -2.82 29.82 26.47
CA VAL A 143 -2.67 30.47 25.16
C VAL A 143 -3.89 30.11 24.32
N ARG A 144 -4.79 31.07 24.22
CA ARG A 144 -5.85 31.09 23.20
C ARG A 144 -5.18 31.21 21.83
N GLY A 145 -5.27 30.16 21.05
CA GLY A 145 -4.98 30.16 19.62
C GLY A 145 -5.69 28.98 18.99
N ARG A 146 -6.90 29.19 18.46
CA ARG A 146 -7.64 28.18 17.70
C ARG A 146 -6.91 27.94 16.38
N GLY A 147 -6.05 26.92 16.34
CA GLY A 147 -5.62 26.28 15.10
C GLY A 147 -6.60 25.14 14.80
N ARG A 148 -7.27 25.21 13.64
CA ARG A 148 -8.05 24.11 13.08
C ARG A 148 -7.11 22.93 12.79
N PHE A 149 -7.37 21.76 13.36
CA PHE A 149 -6.83 20.49 12.84
C PHE A 149 -7.86 19.95 11.83
N GLY A 150 -7.42 19.82 10.58
CA GLY A 150 -8.25 19.42 9.44
C GLY A 150 -8.50 17.90 9.39
N GLY A 151 -9.68 17.54 8.89
CA GLY A 151 -10.07 16.17 8.57
C GLY A 151 -9.43 15.64 7.30
N MET A 152 -9.51 14.31 7.10
CA MET A 152 -9.13 13.62 5.87
C MET A 152 -9.87 14.23 4.67
N SER A 153 -9.09 14.73 3.71
CA SER A 153 -9.59 15.40 2.50
C SER A 153 -10.04 14.37 1.46
N ARG A 154 -11.11 14.70 0.72
CA ARG A 154 -11.39 14.15 -0.62
C ARG A 154 -10.09 14.06 -1.43
N MET A 155 -9.93 13.00 -2.24
CA MET A 155 -8.88 12.96 -3.28
C MET A 155 -8.96 14.23 -4.12
N SER A 156 -7.89 15.00 -4.08
CA SER A 156 -7.83 16.23 -4.87
C SER A 156 -7.59 15.86 -6.32
N GLN A 157 -8.37 16.46 -7.22
CA GLN A 157 -8.11 16.38 -8.66
C GLN A 157 -6.92 17.27 -9.08
N GLU A 158 -6.35 18.06 -8.16
CA GLU A 158 -5.18 18.87 -8.44
C GLU A 158 -3.90 18.05 -8.34
N LEU A 159 -3.14 18.03 -9.43
CA LEU A 159 -1.82 17.40 -9.48
C LEU A 159 -0.87 17.91 -8.38
N PRO A 160 0.10 17.09 -7.97
CA PRO A 160 1.19 17.52 -7.08
C PRO A 160 1.95 18.74 -7.61
N THR A 161 2.50 19.54 -6.71
CA THR A 161 3.43 20.60 -7.11
C THR A 161 4.80 20.00 -7.41
N ARG A 162 5.44 20.46 -8.48
CA ARG A 162 6.80 19.99 -8.82
C ARG A 162 7.81 20.33 -7.71
N PRO A 163 8.66 19.36 -7.30
CA PRO A 163 9.74 19.59 -6.35
C PRO A 163 10.91 20.34 -7.01
N GLU A 164 11.90 20.70 -6.20
CA GLU A 164 13.17 21.20 -6.72
C GLU A 164 13.86 20.13 -7.58
N ALA A 165 14.39 20.55 -8.73
CA ALA A 165 15.10 19.67 -9.64
C ALA A 165 16.31 19.00 -8.96
N LEU A 166 16.64 17.79 -9.40
CA LEU A 166 17.88 17.12 -8.99
C LEU A 166 19.10 17.79 -9.63
N PRO A 167 20.26 17.80 -8.94
CA PRO A 167 21.51 18.33 -9.49
C PRO A 167 22.19 17.40 -10.51
N ALA A 168 21.71 16.16 -10.64
CA ALA A 168 22.15 15.16 -11.61
C ALA A 168 20.94 14.42 -12.19
N GLU A 169 21.11 13.83 -13.37
CA GLU A 169 20.08 13.01 -13.99
C GLU A 169 19.82 11.73 -13.20
N VAL A 170 18.57 11.27 -13.25
CA VAL A 170 18.13 9.96 -12.78
C VAL A 170 17.01 9.46 -13.71
N PHE A 171 16.55 8.24 -13.48
CA PHE A 171 15.41 7.66 -14.17
C PHE A 171 14.35 7.17 -13.17
N ASP A 172 13.14 6.95 -13.65
CA ASP A 172 12.07 6.26 -12.91
C ASP A 172 12.07 4.79 -13.34
N SER A 173 12.39 3.86 -12.43
CA SER A 173 12.46 2.44 -12.78
C SER A 173 11.11 1.74 -12.86
N HIS A 174 10.01 2.39 -12.48
CA HIS A 174 8.68 1.80 -12.55
C HIS A 174 7.58 2.86 -12.51
N CYS A 175 6.84 3.00 -13.61
CA CYS A 175 5.62 3.78 -13.67
C CYS A 175 4.61 3.15 -14.65
N HIS A 176 3.36 3.56 -14.58
CA HIS A 176 2.28 3.08 -15.46
C HIS A 176 1.74 4.25 -16.30
N LEU A 177 2.47 4.64 -17.34
CA LEU A 177 2.04 5.72 -18.24
C LEU A 177 0.70 5.40 -18.90
N ASP A 178 0.43 4.13 -19.22
CA ASP A 178 -0.83 3.68 -19.82
C ASP A 178 -2.04 3.93 -18.90
N ILE A 179 -1.84 3.89 -17.58
CA ILE A 179 -2.88 4.26 -16.61
C ILE A 179 -3.04 5.78 -16.57
N MET A 180 -1.93 6.54 -16.62
CA MET A 180 -1.94 8.01 -16.54
C MET A 180 -2.60 8.68 -17.76
N VAL A 181 -2.33 8.21 -18.98
CA VAL A 181 -2.80 8.83 -20.23
C VAL A 181 -3.86 8.00 -20.97
N GLY A 182 -4.03 6.73 -20.59
CA GLY A 182 -4.98 5.84 -21.25
C GLY A 182 -6.42 6.22 -20.96
N ARG A 183 -7.33 5.81 -21.85
CA ARG A 183 -8.80 5.90 -21.63
C ARG A 183 -9.37 4.60 -21.07
N ARG A 184 -8.51 3.76 -20.49
CA ARG A 184 -8.91 2.45 -20.03
C ARG A 184 -9.76 2.66 -18.78
N LYS A 185 -11.01 2.23 -18.83
CA LYS A 185 -11.82 2.10 -17.62
C LYS A 185 -11.17 1.01 -16.79
N ALA A 186 -10.43 1.38 -15.73
CA ALA A 186 -10.02 0.40 -14.74
C ALA A 186 -11.28 -0.38 -14.35
N THR A 187 -11.24 -1.70 -14.48
CA THR A 187 -12.38 -2.61 -14.26
C THR A 187 -13.00 -2.41 -12.87
N SER A 188 -12.20 -1.90 -11.94
CA SER A 188 -12.50 -1.58 -10.54
C SER A 188 -13.05 -0.16 -10.28
N GLY A 189 -13.10 0.73 -11.27
CA GLY A 189 -13.41 2.14 -11.02
C GLY A 189 -12.35 2.85 -10.16
N ASP A 190 -11.09 2.43 -10.28
CA ASP A 190 -9.95 2.93 -9.51
C ASP A 190 -9.91 4.48 -9.50
N PRO A 191 -10.17 5.12 -8.33
CA PRO A 191 -10.22 6.56 -8.22
C PRO A 191 -8.86 7.22 -8.48
N VAL A 192 -7.74 6.51 -8.29
CA VAL A 192 -6.40 7.04 -8.57
C VAL A 192 -6.17 7.14 -10.07
N ALA A 193 -6.48 6.08 -10.82
CA ALA A 193 -6.43 6.10 -12.28
C ALA A 193 -7.33 7.18 -12.86
N GLN A 194 -8.56 7.32 -12.36
CA GLN A 194 -9.49 8.37 -12.79
C GLN A 194 -8.95 9.79 -12.50
N ALA A 195 -8.36 10.00 -11.32
CA ALA A 195 -7.81 11.29 -10.95
C ALA A 195 -6.55 11.63 -11.78
N ALA A 196 -5.72 10.65 -12.11
CA ALA A 196 -4.58 10.83 -13.02
C ALA A 196 -5.05 11.21 -14.43
N GLN A 197 -6.01 10.47 -14.98
CA GLN A 197 -6.56 10.71 -16.31
C GLN A 197 -7.33 12.03 -16.41
N ALA A 198 -7.90 12.52 -15.30
CA ALA A 198 -8.58 13.81 -15.25
C ALA A 198 -7.65 15.00 -15.52
N ALA A 199 -6.32 14.81 -15.41
CA ALA A 199 -5.35 15.81 -15.83
C ALA A 199 -5.25 15.96 -17.36
N ASP A 200 -5.74 14.99 -18.14
CA ASP A 200 -5.72 14.97 -19.61
C ASP A 200 -4.32 15.22 -20.21
N ALA A 201 -3.28 14.78 -19.48
CA ALA A 201 -1.89 14.94 -19.90
C ALA A 201 -1.52 13.95 -21.01
N THR A 202 -0.71 14.41 -21.95
CA THR A 202 -0.06 13.58 -22.97
C THR A 202 1.20 12.91 -22.43
N VAL A 203 1.71 11.90 -23.14
CA VAL A 203 2.98 11.25 -22.79
C VAL A 203 4.11 12.27 -22.84
N GLU A 204 4.14 13.14 -23.85
CA GLU A 204 5.13 14.18 -24.04
C GLU A 204 5.14 15.19 -22.89
N GLU A 205 3.97 15.62 -22.41
CA GLU A 205 3.86 16.52 -21.27
C GLU A 205 4.41 15.87 -19.99
N ILE A 206 4.08 14.60 -19.72
CA ILE A 206 4.62 13.87 -18.57
C ILE A 206 6.16 13.78 -18.66
N LEU A 207 6.70 13.49 -19.85
CA LEU A 207 8.14 13.42 -20.09
C LEU A 207 8.83 14.80 -19.93
N ASP A 208 8.23 15.87 -20.44
CA ASP A 208 8.75 17.24 -20.28
C ASP A 208 8.77 17.65 -18.80
N GLU A 209 7.72 17.31 -18.04
CA GLU A 209 7.67 17.58 -16.61
C GLU A 209 8.73 16.78 -15.83
N ALA A 210 8.89 15.49 -16.14
CA ALA A 210 9.93 14.64 -15.57
C ALA A 210 11.33 15.20 -15.86
N ARG A 211 11.62 15.54 -17.12
CA ARG A 211 12.90 16.14 -17.54
C ARG A 211 13.18 17.46 -16.82
N SER A 212 12.14 18.27 -16.56
CA SER A 212 12.29 19.56 -15.87
C SER A 212 12.84 19.45 -14.44
N VAL A 213 12.80 18.25 -13.84
CA VAL A 213 13.31 17.98 -12.49
C VAL A 213 14.48 16.99 -12.46
N GLY A 214 15.07 16.67 -13.61
CA GLY A 214 16.22 15.78 -13.73
C GLY A 214 15.87 14.29 -13.90
N VAL A 215 14.60 13.95 -14.11
CA VAL A 215 14.19 12.57 -14.44
C VAL A 215 14.13 12.44 -15.95
N THR A 216 15.16 11.84 -16.55
CA THR A 216 15.36 11.88 -18.01
C THR A 216 14.93 10.63 -18.74
N ARG A 217 14.62 9.54 -18.02
CA ARG A 217 14.19 8.26 -18.59
C ARG A 217 13.15 7.59 -17.70
N LEU A 218 12.28 6.78 -18.29
CA LEU A 218 11.22 6.04 -17.59
C LEU A 218 11.19 4.58 -18.06
N VAL A 219 10.95 3.65 -17.13
CA VAL A 219 10.45 2.30 -17.46
C VAL A 219 8.95 2.28 -17.20
N SER A 220 8.17 2.17 -18.28
CA SER A 220 6.71 2.11 -18.25
C SER A 220 6.24 0.65 -18.28
N VAL A 221 5.38 0.26 -17.36
CA VAL A 221 5.16 -1.13 -17.00
C VAL A 221 3.75 -1.60 -17.37
N GLY A 222 3.69 -2.68 -18.13
CA GLY A 222 2.44 -3.37 -18.45
C GLY A 222 2.00 -4.31 -17.33
N TYR A 223 0.69 -4.36 -17.07
CA TYR A 223 0.09 -5.25 -16.07
C TYR A 223 -0.87 -6.30 -16.66
N ASP A 224 -1.25 -6.15 -17.93
CA ASP A 224 -1.99 -7.13 -18.73
C ASP A 224 -1.48 -7.11 -20.18
N LEU A 225 -1.99 -7.99 -21.06
CA LEU A 225 -1.52 -8.04 -22.45
C LEU A 225 -1.80 -6.73 -23.22
N PRO A 226 -3.02 -6.15 -23.25
CA PRO A 226 -3.23 -4.89 -23.95
C PRO A 226 -2.39 -3.73 -23.36
N SER A 227 -2.10 -3.74 -22.07
CA SER A 227 -1.26 -2.73 -21.38
C SER A 227 0.19 -2.90 -21.78
N SER A 228 0.66 -4.15 -21.81
CA SER A 228 1.98 -4.51 -22.32
C SER A 228 2.18 -4.10 -23.79
N GLN A 229 1.17 -4.33 -24.64
CA GLN A 229 1.19 -3.89 -26.04
C GLN A 229 1.27 -2.36 -26.16
N TRP A 230 0.48 -1.64 -25.36
CA TRP A 230 0.52 -0.17 -25.32
C TRP A 230 1.89 0.34 -24.88
N ASN A 231 2.44 -0.20 -23.79
CA ASN A 231 3.72 0.19 -23.23
C ASN A 231 4.87 -0.07 -24.21
N ALA A 232 4.89 -1.23 -24.88
CA ALA A 232 5.87 -1.53 -25.92
C ALA A 232 5.79 -0.55 -27.11
N ALA A 233 4.58 -0.19 -27.55
CA ALA A 233 4.38 0.78 -28.63
C ALA A 233 4.82 2.19 -28.23
N THR A 234 4.50 2.61 -27.00
CA THR A 234 4.94 3.90 -26.44
C THR A 234 6.46 3.96 -26.33
N ALA A 235 7.11 2.92 -25.81
CA ALA A 235 8.57 2.84 -25.73
C ALA A 235 9.25 2.90 -27.12
N ALA A 236 8.62 2.33 -28.16
CA ALA A 236 9.13 2.44 -29.52
C ALA A 236 8.98 3.86 -30.13
N ALA A 237 8.04 4.67 -29.62
CA ALA A 237 7.76 6.01 -30.13
C ALA A 237 8.56 7.11 -29.41
N HIS A 238 9.06 6.86 -28.20
CA HIS A 238 9.73 7.85 -27.35
C HIS A 238 11.11 7.34 -26.90
N ALA A 239 12.17 8.05 -27.26
CA ALA A 239 13.56 7.64 -26.97
C ALA A 239 13.90 7.51 -25.48
N ASP A 240 13.18 8.25 -24.63
CA ASP A 240 13.38 8.28 -23.18
C ASP A 240 12.49 7.27 -22.42
N VAL A 241 11.71 6.45 -23.14
CA VAL A 241 10.78 5.48 -22.55
C VAL A 241 11.19 4.07 -22.91
N TYR A 242 11.24 3.22 -21.88
CA TYR A 242 11.44 1.79 -22.00
C TYR A 242 10.20 1.07 -21.48
N ALA A 243 10.02 -0.18 -21.88
CA ALA A 243 8.86 -0.97 -21.48
C ALA A 243 9.24 -2.18 -20.63
N ALA A 244 8.36 -2.52 -19.70
CA ALA A 244 8.26 -3.84 -19.11
C ALA A 244 6.91 -4.47 -19.51
N VAL A 245 6.90 -5.78 -19.79
CA VAL A 245 5.69 -6.50 -20.23
C VAL A 245 5.46 -7.75 -19.39
N ALA A 246 4.24 -7.96 -18.91
CA ALA A 246 3.82 -9.17 -18.20
C ALA A 246 2.30 -9.19 -17.98
N ILE A 247 1.84 -10.20 -17.25
CA ILE A 247 0.54 -10.25 -16.57
C ILE A 247 0.77 -10.15 -15.06
N HIS A 248 0.23 -9.10 -14.44
CA HIS A 248 0.29 -8.83 -13.02
C HIS A 248 -0.41 -9.93 -12.20
N PRO A 249 0.01 -10.26 -10.97
CA PRO A 249 -0.61 -11.32 -10.15
C PRO A 249 -2.14 -11.19 -10.05
N ASN A 250 -2.65 -9.98 -9.86
CA ASN A 250 -4.10 -9.75 -9.79
C ASN A 250 -4.87 -10.06 -11.10
N GLU A 251 -4.18 -10.15 -12.23
CA GLU A 251 -4.73 -10.50 -13.55
C GLU A 251 -4.30 -11.92 -13.99
N ALA A 252 -3.70 -12.73 -13.10
CA ALA A 252 -3.06 -14.00 -13.46
C ALA A 252 -4.01 -15.03 -14.09
N HIS A 253 -5.33 -14.91 -13.86
CA HIS A 253 -6.34 -15.72 -14.54
C HIS A 253 -6.35 -15.54 -16.08
N ALA A 254 -5.78 -14.44 -16.59
CA ALA A 254 -5.64 -14.15 -18.01
C ALA A 254 -4.32 -14.68 -18.63
N ALA A 255 -3.42 -15.28 -17.84
CA ALA A 255 -2.13 -15.80 -18.27
C ALA A 255 -2.25 -17.16 -18.97
N THR A 256 -3.04 -17.24 -20.04
CA THR A 256 -3.14 -18.44 -20.88
C THR A 256 -1.85 -18.65 -21.70
N PRO A 257 -1.59 -19.86 -22.22
CA PRO A 257 -0.43 -20.12 -23.07
C PRO A 257 -0.32 -19.16 -24.27
N GLU A 258 -1.45 -18.78 -24.87
CA GLU A 258 -1.50 -17.84 -25.98
C GLU A 258 -1.10 -16.43 -25.55
N THR A 259 -1.67 -15.94 -24.43
CA THR A 259 -1.31 -14.64 -23.85
C THR A 259 0.18 -14.59 -23.51
N LEU A 260 0.72 -15.64 -22.87
CA LEU A 260 2.12 -15.72 -22.48
C LEU A 260 3.06 -15.76 -23.69
N ALA A 261 2.65 -16.41 -24.78
CA ALA A 261 3.40 -16.39 -26.03
C ALA A 261 3.46 -14.97 -26.64
N GLU A 262 2.36 -14.20 -26.58
CA GLU A 262 2.37 -12.80 -27.01
C GLU A 262 3.26 -11.92 -26.12
N ILE A 263 3.22 -12.10 -24.80
CA ILE A 263 4.13 -11.43 -23.85
C ILE A 263 5.59 -11.73 -24.20
N GLU A 264 5.93 -12.98 -24.52
CA GLU A 264 7.28 -13.35 -24.92
C GLU A 264 7.71 -12.67 -26.24
N GLU A 265 6.84 -12.57 -27.23
CA GLU A 265 7.13 -11.85 -28.47
C GLU A 265 7.34 -10.34 -28.22
N LEU A 266 6.55 -9.73 -27.34
CA LEU A 266 6.79 -8.36 -26.89
C LEU A 266 8.14 -8.23 -26.18
N ALA A 267 8.47 -9.15 -25.28
CA ALA A 267 9.73 -9.17 -24.54
C ALA A 267 10.97 -9.28 -25.45
N ARG A 268 10.84 -9.73 -26.70
CA ARG A 268 11.95 -9.77 -27.67
C ARG A 268 12.22 -8.42 -28.34
N GLN A 269 11.35 -7.43 -28.18
CA GLN A 269 11.54 -6.11 -28.77
C GLN A 269 12.70 -5.35 -28.12
N PRO A 270 13.41 -4.47 -28.87
CA PRO A 270 14.60 -3.79 -28.37
C PRO A 270 14.29 -2.78 -27.23
N TYR A 271 13.13 -2.13 -27.26
CA TYR A 271 12.73 -1.13 -26.26
C TYR A 271 12.07 -1.75 -25.02
N VAL A 272 11.72 -3.04 -25.08
CA VAL A 272 11.24 -3.80 -23.92
C VAL A 272 12.45 -4.31 -23.16
N ARG A 273 12.66 -3.85 -21.93
CA ARG A 273 13.87 -4.13 -21.14
C ARG A 273 13.64 -5.10 -19.99
N ALA A 274 12.38 -5.36 -19.64
CA ALA A 274 12.03 -6.27 -18.56
C ALA A 274 10.78 -7.10 -18.88
N VAL A 275 10.69 -8.25 -18.23
CA VAL A 275 9.46 -9.01 -18.04
C VAL A 275 8.92 -8.68 -16.67
N GLY A 276 7.80 -7.98 -16.64
CA GLY A 276 7.13 -7.49 -15.44
C GLY A 276 6.09 -6.42 -15.80
N GLU A 277 5.14 -6.14 -14.93
CA GLU A 277 5.11 -6.57 -13.54
C GLU A 277 4.47 -7.96 -13.35
N THR A 278 5.18 -8.87 -12.69
CA THR A 278 4.71 -10.23 -12.37
C THR A 278 5.05 -10.54 -10.91
N GLY A 279 4.46 -11.54 -10.29
CA GLY A 279 4.85 -11.94 -8.93
C GLY A 279 3.68 -12.50 -8.16
N LEU A 280 3.58 -12.17 -6.88
CA LEU A 280 2.52 -12.65 -5.98
C LEU A 280 1.94 -11.48 -5.17
N ASP A 281 0.62 -11.41 -5.11
CA ASP A 281 -0.15 -10.46 -4.30
C ASP A 281 -1.16 -11.25 -3.46
N TYR A 282 -0.89 -11.40 -2.16
CA TYR A 282 -1.79 -12.07 -1.21
C TYR A 282 -2.70 -11.11 -0.46
N PHE A 283 -2.56 -9.80 -0.70
CA PHE A 283 -3.45 -8.79 -0.15
C PHE A 283 -4.75 -8.68 -0.96
N ARG A 284 -4.65 -8.82 -2.29
CA ARG A 284 -5.81 -8.81 -3.20
C ARG A 284 -6.19 -10.23 -3.62
N ASP A 285 -7.48 -10.53 -3.58
CA ASP A 285 -8.03 -11.85 -3.96
C ASP A 285 -8.75 -11.78 -5.31
N TRP A 286 -8.05 -11.27 -6.34
CA TRP A 286 -8.62 -11.13 -7.71
C TRP A 286 -8.25 -12.28 -8.64
N ALA A 287 -7.18 -13.01 -8.32
CA ALA A 287 -6.78 -14.24 -8.97
C ALA A 287 -6.35 -15.26 -7.91
N SER A 288 -6.59 -16.54 -8.19
CA SER A 288 -6.24 -17.61 -7.25
C SER A 288 -4.72 -17.67 -7.04
N LYS A 289 -4.28 -18.10 -5.86
CA LYS A 289 -2.85 -18.31 -5.60
C LYS A 289 -2.23 -19.27 -6.62
N GLU A 290 -2.96 -20.28 -7.07
CA GLU A 290 -2.50 -21.23 -8.09
C GLU A 290 -2.20 -20.52 -9.41
N ASP A 291 -3.11 -19.66 -9.89
CA ASP A 291 -2.93 -18.89 -11.12
C ASP A 291 -1.76 -17.91 -10.99
N GLN A 292 -1.65 -17.19 -9.87
CA GLN A 292 -0.53 -16.28 -9.61
C GLN A 292 0.81 -17.03 -9.66
N HIS A 293 0.88 -18.19 -9.00
CA HIS A 293 2.06 -19.05 -8.96
C HIS A 293 2.41 -19.63 -10.33
N ALA A 294 1.42 -20.02 -11.14
CA ALA A 294 1.65 -20.52 -12.50
C ALA A 294 2.15 -19.39 -13.42
N SER A 295 1.48 -18.24 -13.38
CA SER A 295 1.85 -17.04 -14.14
C SER A 295 3.27 -16.58 -13.78
N PHE A 296 3.61 -16.48 -12.50
CA PHE A 296 4.94 -16.03 -12.07
C PHE A 296 6.06 -16.95 -12.55
N ARG A 297 5.88 -18.28 -12.47
CA ARG A 297 6.85 -19.25 -13.00
C ARG A 297 7.03 -19.10 -14.51
N ALA A 298 5.95 -18.91 -15.26
CA ALA A 298 6.03 -18.71 -16.71
C ALA A 298 6.79 -17.43 -17.07
N HIS A 299 6.55 -16.32 -16.37
CA HIS A 299 7.28 -15.07 -16.60
C HIS A 299 8.77 -15.17 -16.24
N ILE A 300 9.13 -15.90 -15.17
CA ILE A 300 10.54 -16.22 -14.87
C ILE A 300 11.19 -16.94 -16.06
N GLU A 301 10.50 -17.92 -16.65
CA GLU A 301 11.02 -18.64 -17.81
C GLU A 301 11.16 -17.73 -19.04
N ILE A 302 10.19 -16.85 -19.30
CA ILE A 302 10.27 -15.86 -20.38
C ILE A 302 11.47 -14.92 -20.18
N ALA A 303 11.65 -14.37 -18.97
CA ALA A 303 12.77 -13.48 -18.64
C ALA A 303 14.12 -14.15 -18.92
N ARG A 304 14.29 -15.41 -18.51
CA ARG A 304 15.50 -16.20 -18.78
C ARG A 304 15.75 -16.44 -20.26
N ARG A 305 14.72 -16.84 -21.01
CA ARG A 305 14.83 -17.14 -22.46
C ARG A 305 15.09 -15.89 -23.30
N THR A 306 14.67 -14.72 -22.82
CA THR A 306 14.82 -13.44 -23.52
C THR A 306 16.00 -12.61 -23.00
N GLY A 307 16.63 -13.02 -21.89
CA GLY A 307 17.73 -12.29 -21.25
C GLY A 307 17.30 -10.94 -20.69
N LYS A 308 16.02 -10.80 -20.34
CA LYS A 308 15.45 -9.55 -19.78
C LYS A 308 15.48 -9.58 -18.27
N ALA A 309 15.51 -8.39 -17.66
CA ALA A 309 15.30 -8.28 -16.22
C ALA A 309 13.90 -8.78 -15.84
N LEU A 310 13.79 -9.36 -14.65
CA LEU A 310 12.51 -9.72 -14.06
C LEU A 310 12.12 -8.67 -13.01
N VAL A 311 10.97 -8.03 -13.21
CA VAL A 311 10.42 -7.03 -12.28
C VAL A 311 9.27 -7.65 -11.50
N ILE A 312 9.45 -7.73 -10.18
CA ILE A 312 8.61 -8.51 -9.26
C ILE A 312 7.69 -7.59 -8.45
N HIS A 313 6.39 -7.87 -8.53
CA HIS A 313 5.39 -7.52 -7.52
C HIS A 313 5.46 -8.49 -6.35
N ASP A 314 5.58 -7.96 -5.14
CA ASP A 314 5.52 -8.76 -3.93
C ASP A 314 4.71 -8.03 -2.85
N ARG A 315 3.55 -8.59 -2.52
CA ARG A 315 2.67 -8.10 -1.47
C ARG A 315 2.21 -9.24 -0.58
N ASP A 316 2.64 -9.20 0.69
CA ASP A 316 2.34 -10.19 1.72
C ASP A 316 2.67 -11.65 1.29
N ALA A 317 3.63 -11.81 0.38
CA ALA A 317 3.98 -13.10 -0.25
C ALA A 317 5.50 -13.39 -0.29
N HIS A 318 6.29 -12.67 0.51
CA HIS A 318 7.76 -12.63 0.49
C HIS A 318 8.43 -14.02 0.41
N ASP A 319 8.07 -14.92 1.32
CA ASP A 319 8.65 -16.26 1.41
C ASP A 319 8.35 -17.09 0.16
N ASP A 320 7.13 -16.98 -0.38
CA ASP A 320 6.72 -17.71 -1.57
C ASP A 320 7.37 -17.14 -2.83
N VAL A 321 7.57 -15.82 -2.92
CA VAL A 321 8.31 -15.20 -4.02
C VAL A 321 9.75 -15.71 -4.05
N LEU A 322 10.46 -15.66 -2.92
CA LEU A 322 11.83 -16.17 -2.83
C LEU A 322 11.91 -17.67 -3.12
N LYS A 323 10.95 -18.44 -2.61
CA LYS A 323 10.86 -19.88 -2.88
C LYS A 323 10.68 -20.17 -4.37
N VAL A 324 9.79 -19.45 -5.06
CA VAL A 324 9.57 -19.64 -6.50
C VAL A 324 10.83 -19.29 -7.30
N LEU A 325 11.53 -18.20 -6.96
CA LEU A 325 12.80 -17.83 -7.59
C LEU A 325 13.86 -18.92 -7.41
N ALA A 326 13.98 -19.49 -6.21
CA ALA A 326 14.91 -20.58 -5.92
C ALA A 326 14.53 -21.87 -6.69
N ASP A 327 13.25 -22.23 -6.71
CA ASP A 327 12.76 -23.46 -7.32
C ASP A 327 12.82 -23.42 -8.86
N GLN A 328 12.57 -22.25 -9.49
CA GLN A 328 12.65 -22.08 -10.95
C GLN A 328 14.06 -21.75 -11.44
N GLY A 329 14.91 -21.22 -10.57
CA GLY A 329 16.16 -20.56 -10.94
C GLY A 329 15.89 -19.14 -11.42
N ALA A 330 16.38 -18.15 -10.67
CA ALA A 330 16.26 -16.74 -11.00
C ALA A 330 16.95 -16.38 -12.33
N PRO A 331 16.45 -15.39 -13.08
CA PRO A 331 17.20 -14.72 -14.15
C PRO A 331 18.41 -13.96 -13.62
N ASP A 332 19.30 -13.52 -14.52
CA ASP A 332 20.53 -12.81 -14.15
C ASP A 332 20.26 -11.48 -13.44
N ILE A 333 19.16 -10.80 -13.80
CA ILE A 333 18.72 -9.55 -13.18
C ILE A 333 17.31 -9.75 -12.61
N VAL A 334 17.18 -9.54 -11.31
CA VAL A 334 15.91 -9.55 -10.59
C VAL A 334 15.75 -8.23 -9.85
N ILE A 335 14.56 -7.65 -9.95
CA ILE A 335 14.21 -6.36 -9.35
C ILE A 335 12.94 -6.58 -8.53
N PHE A 336 13.01 -6.31 -7.23
CA PHE A 336 11.83 -6.17 -6.39
C PHE A 336 11.33 -4.74 -6.52
N HIS A 337 10.27 -4.57 -7.32
CA HIS A 337 9.61 -3.28 -7.47
C HIS A 337 8.93 -2.90 -6.15
N SER A 338 8.78 -1.60 -5.92
CA SER A 338 8.15 -0.98 -4.76
C SER A 338 8.41 -1.73 -3.46
N PHE A 339 9.69 -2.05 -3.20
CA PHE A 339 10.12 -2.96 -2.15
C PHE A 339 9.38 -2.67 -0.85
N SER A 340 8.60 -3.64 -0.38
CA SER A 340 7.73 -3.48 0.79
C SER A 340 8.05 -4.41 1.96
N GLY A 341 9.15 -5.15 1.89
CA GLY A 341 9.61 -5.99 2.99
C GLY A 341 10.35 -5.20 4.09
N ASP A 342 10.78 -5.93 5.11
CA ASP A 342 11.62 -5.41 6.18
C ASP A 342 13.12 -5.59 5.87
N ALA A 343 13.97 -5.31 6.86
CA ALA A 343 15.42 -5.45 6.75
C ALA A 343 15.85 -6.90 6.50
N ASP A 344 15.17 -7.89 7.10
CA ASP A 344 15.52 -9.31 6.96
C ASP A 344 15.26 -9.79 5.53
N LEU A 345 14.16 -9.36 4.91
CA LEU A 345 13.93 -9.62 3.48
C LEU A 345 14.98 -8.92 2.60
N ALA A 346 15.33 -7.67 2.92
CA ALA A 346 16.32 -6.92 2.18
C ALA A 346 17.70 -7.61 2.22
N GLU A 347 18.14 -8.12 3.38
CA GLU A 347 19.38 -8.88 3.51
C GLU A 347 19.40 -10.12 2.61
N GLN A 348 18.28 -10.85 2.55
CA GLN A 348 18.15 -12.02 1.68
C GLN A 348 18.22 -11.66 0.20
N CYS A 349 17.55 -10.58 -0.21
CA CYS A 349 17.59 -10.10 -1.59
C CYS A 349 19.00 -9.63 -1.99
N VAL A 350 19.67 -8.90 -1.11
CA VAL A 350 21.06 -8.43 -1.31
C VAL A 350 22.03 -9.60 -1.41
N ALA A 351 21.89 -10.61 -0.55
CA ALA A 351 22.72 -11.81 -0.60
C ALA A 351 22.55 -12.59 -1.91
N ALA A 352 21.37 -12.50 -2.53
CA ALA A 352 21.08 -13.07 -3.84
C ALA A 352 21.47 -12.16 -5.02
N GLY A 353 21.91 -10.93 -4.76
CA GLY A 353 22.27 -9.95 -5.79
C GLY A 353 21.08 -9.27 -6.47
N TYR A 354 19.91 -9.28 -5.84
CA TYR A 354 18.69 -8.68 -6.39
C TYR A 354 18.65 -7.17 -6.15
N PHE A 355 18.14 -6.43 -7.13
CA PHE A 355 17.88 -5.00 -6.99
C PHE A 355 16.63 -4.75 -6.15
N LEU A 356 16.71 -3.74 -5.29
CA LEU A 356 15.60 -3.25 -4.47
C LEU A 356 15.21 -1.86 -4.95
N SER A 357 14.02 -1.74 -5.53
CA SER A 357 13.50 -0.45 -5.98
C SER A 357 12.60 0.17 -4.91
N PHE A 358 12.86 1.42 -4.57
CA PHE A 358 12.13 2.13 -3.51
C PHE A 358 11.23 3.22 -4.10
N SER A 359 9.95 3.18 -3.72
CA SER A 359 8.92 4.13 -4.13
C SER A 359 8.60 5.15 -3.03
N GLY A 360 7.63 6.03 -3.28
CA GLY A 360 7.20 7.09 -2.35
C GLY A 360 6.92 6.67 -0.88
N PRO A 361 6.46 5.45 -0.54
CA PRO A 361 6.25 5.00 0.83
C PRO A 361 7.46 5.07 1.75
N VAL A 362 8.69 5.05 1.22
CA VAL A 362 9.91 5.23 2.04
C VAL A 362 9.92 6.58 2.77
N THR A 363 9.21 7.58 2.25
CA THR A 363 9.04 8.92 2.84
C THR A 363 7.98 8.96 3.95
N TYR A 364 7.17 7.90 4.13
CA TYR A 364 6.04 7.92 5.05
C TYR A 364 6.51 7.80 6.50
N LYS A 365 5.91 8.58 7.40
CA LYS A 365 6.28 8.63 8.81
C LYS A 365 6.24 7.24 9.48
N ASN A 366 5.25 6.41 9.14
CA ASN A 366 5.06 5.06 9.70
C ASN A 366 5.87 3.97 8.99
N ALA A 367 6.47 4.23 7.83
CA ALA A 367 7.28 3.26 7.09
C ALA A 367 8.74 3.25 7.55
N GLY A 368 8.98 3.20 8.87
CA GLY A 368 10.33 3.13 9.44
C GLY A 368 11.10 1.91 8.97
N TYR A 369 10.42 0.76 8.88
CA TYR A 369 10.98 -0.51 8.42
C TYR A 369 11.54 -0.43 6.99
N LEU A 370 10.89 0.29 6.07
CA LEU A 370 11.41 0.51 4.71
C LEU A 370 12.72 1.30 4.70
N ARG A 371 12.86 2.27 5.61
CA ARG A 371 14.12 3.00 5.75
C ARG A 371 15.21 2.12 6.36
N GLU A 372 14.87 1.21 7.27
CA GLU A 372 15.84 0.21 7.75
C GLU A 372 16.28 -0.73 6.60
N ALA A 373 15.35 -1.22 5.80
CA ALA A 373 15.66 -2.01 4.60
C ALA A 373 16.55 -1.26 3.61
N ALA A 374 16.25 0.01 3.34
CA ALA A 374 17.09 0.87 2.50
C ALA A 374 18.50 1.09 3.09
N ARG A 375 18.68 1.08 4.41
CA ARG A 375 20.03 1.16 5.02
C ARG A 375 20.85 -0.09 4.73
N VAL A 376 20.22 -1.26 4.83
CA VAL A 376 20.82 -2.56 4.54
C VAL A 376 21.22 -2.68 3.07
N ALA A 377 20.34 -2.25 2.16
CA ALA A 377 20.58 -2.31 0.72
C ALA A 377 21.85 -1.55 0.31
N PRO A 378 22.85 -2.17 -0.32
CA PRO A 378 24.02 -1.46 -0.78
C PRO A 378 23.63 -0.57 -1.99
N PRO A 379 24.19 0.65 -2.14
CA PRO A 379 23.76 1.59 -3.18
C PRO A 379 23.75 1.02 -4.60
N GLU A 380 24.66 0.11 -4.93
CA GLU A 380 24.78 -0.59 -6.22
C GLU A 380 23.65 -1.57 -6.53
N LEU A 381 22.81 -1.93 -5.55
CA LEU A 381 21.61 -2.75 -5.72
C LEU A 381 20.32 -1.97 -5.43
N MET A 382 20.39 -0.63 -5.38
CA MET A 382 19.22 0.22 -5.17
C MET A 382 18.73 0.82 -6.47
N LEU A 383 17.41 0.87 -6.63
CA LEU A 383 16.72 1.67 -7.66
C LEU A 383 15.72 2.62 -6.98
N VAL A 384 15.20 3.56 -7.76
CA VAL A 384 14.16 4.50 -7.33
C VAL A 384 13.04 4.54 -8.36
N GLU A 385 11.81 4.58 -7.87
CA GLU A 385 10.64 4.59 -8.72
C GLU A 385 9.51 5.44 -8.14
N THR A 386 8.49 5.68 -8.96
CA THR A 386 7.25 6.30 -8.50
C THR A 386 6.14 5.31 -8.25
N ASP A 387 6.05 4.25 -9.05
CA ASP A 387 4.83 3.45 -9.21
C ASP A 387 3.64 4.32 -9.67
N ALA A 388 3.92 5.43 -10.37
CA ALA A 388 2.89 6.39 -10.76
C ALA A 388 1.81 5.72 -11.63
N PRO A 389 0.51 6.01 -11.40
CA PRO A 389 -0.01 7.12 -10.59
C PRO A 389 -0.20 6.80 -9.09
N TYR A 390 0.28 5.67 -8.60
CA TYR A 390 0.14 5.22 -7.22
C TYR A 390 1.25 5.73 -6.31
N LEU A 391 1.08 5.52 -5.00
CA LEU A 391 2.12 5.69 -3.98
C LEU A 391 2.85 7.06 -3.94
N PRO A 392 2.13 8.20 -3.99
CA PRO A 392 2.74 9.53 -3.97
C PRO A 392 3.59 9.76 -2.70
N PRO A 393 4.84 10.25 -2.82
CA PRO A 393 5.67 10.57 -1.66
C PRO A 393 5.09 11.71 -0.82
N VAL A 394 5.53 11.84 0.44
CA VAL A 394 5.27 13.03 1.28
C VAL A 394 5.89 14.26 0.59
N PRO A 395 5.18 15.41 0.51
CA PRO A 395 3.90 15.75 1.18
C PRO A 395 2.63 15.51 0.33
N HIS A 396 2.73 14.82 -0.80
CA HIS A 396 1.66 14.72 -1.81
C HIS A 396 0.73 13.51 -1.63
N ARG A 397 0.72 12.88 -0.45
CA ARG A 397 -0.23 11.82 -0.14
C ARG A 397 -1.68 12.25 -0.40
N GLY A 398 -2.43 11.40 -1.09
CA GLY A 398 -3.82 11.67 -1.47
C GLY A 398 -4.00 12.45 -2.78
N LYS A 399 -2.96 12.47 -3.62
CA LYS A 399 -2.99 12.96 -4.99
C LYS A 399 -2.43 11.88 -5.93
N PRO A 400 -2.75 11.90 -7.24
CA PRO A 400 -2.06 11.06 -8.21
C PRO A 400 -0.55 11.34 -8.19
N ASN A 401 0.25 10.29 -8.22
CA ASN A 401 1.70 10.38 -8.35
C ASN A 401 2.10 10.61 -9.82
N ALA A 402 3.34 11.04 -10.05
CA ALA A 402 3.88 11.27 -11.38
C ALA A 402 5.42 11.18 -11.35
N PRO A 403 6.08 10.81 -12.47
CA PRO A 403 7.53 10.66 -12.53
C PRO A 403 8.34 11.86 -12.02
N TYR A 404 7.84 13.10 -12.18
CA TYR A 404 8.51 14.29 -11.66
C TYR A 404 8.59 14.35 -10.12
N LEU A 405 8.03 13.36 -9.40
CA LEU A 405 8.12 13.24 -7.95
C LEU A 405 9.27 12.35 -7.43
N ILE A 406 10.01 11.64 -8.31
CA ILE A 406 11.27 10.93 -7.97
C ILE A 406 12.22 11.77 -7.08
N PRO A 407 12.43 13.09 -7.34
CA PRO A 407 13.30 13.93 -6.52
C PRO A 407 13.03 13.86 -5.01
N LEU A 408 11.77 13.64 -4.59
CA LEU A 408 11.40 13.54 -3.17
C LEU A 408 11.83 12.19 -2.57
N THR A 409 11.56 11.09 -3.28
CA THR A 409 11.97 9.74 -2.88
C THR A 409 13.48 9.63 -2.83
N LEU A 410 14.18 10.13 -3.86
CA LEU A 410 15.63 10.05 -3.95
C LEU A 410 16.36 10.83 -2.85
N ARG A 411 15.88 12.03 -2.49
CA ARG A 411 16.44 12.80 -1.36
C ARG A 411 16.25 12.07 -0.04
N CYS A 412 15.09 11.44 0.18
CA CYS A 412 14.86 10.64 1.38
C CYS A 412 15.85 9.46 1.45
N LEU A 413 16.09 8.76 0.34
CA LEU A 413 17.07 7.68 0.29
C LEU A 413 18.49 8.19 0.53
N ALA A 414 18.88 9.32 -0.05
CA ALA A 414 20.19 9.95 0.17
C ALA A 414 20.42 10.27 1.66
N GLU A 415 19.41 10.84 2.34
CA GLU A 415 19.44 11.08 3.78
C GLU A 415 19.58 9.78 4.58
N VAL A 416 18.84 8.73 4.21
CA VAL A 416 18.89 7.42 4.88
C VAL A 416 20.26 6.77 4.73
N LYS A 417 20.89 6.89 3.56
CA LYS A 417 22.23 6.34 3.25
C LYS A 417 23.38 7.23 3.75
N GLY A 418 23.10 8.48 4.11
CA GLY A 418 24.15 9.46 4.44
C GLY A 418 25.03 9.81 3.24
N LEU A 419 24.47 9.82 2.03
CA LEU A 419 25.16 10.11 0.78
C LEU A 419 24.71 11.47 0.22
N ASP A 420 25.55 12.08 -0.61
CA ASP A 420 25.11 13.22 -1.43
C ASP A 420 24.08 12.75 -2.46
N VAL A 421 23.04 13.57 -2.69
CA VAL A 421 21.97 13.21 -3.62
C VAL A 421 22.47 13.12 -5.06
N THR A 422 23.49 13.89 -5.43
CA THR A 422 24.13 13.87 -6.77
C THR A 422 24.83 12.53 -6.99
N ASP A 423 25.58 12.07 -5.98
CA ASP A 423 26.31 10.80 -6.04
C ASP A 423 25.36 9.60 -6.08
N LEU A 424 24.28 9.64 -5.29
CA LEU A 424 23.26 8.59 -5.31
C LEU A 424 22.48 8.57 -6.63
N ALA A 425 22.17 9.73 -7.21
CA ALA A 425 21.52 9.82 -8.54
C ALA A 425 22.40 9.18 -9.64
N ALA A 426 23.70 9.49 -9.63
CA ALA A 426 24.66 8.89 -10.56
C ALA A 426 24.78 7.38 -10.37
N THR A 427 24.82 6.91 -9.12
CA THR A 427 24.85 5.47 -8.79
C THR A 427 23.61 4.76 -9.29
N ILE A 428 22.42 5.30 -9.00
CA ILE A 428 21.15 4.72 -9.47
C ILE A 428 21.09 4.70 -11.00
N THR A 429 21.56 5.75 -11.67
CA THR A 429 21.60 5.76 -13.14
C THR A 429 22.45 4.63 -13.70
N ALA A 430 23.63 4.38 -13.12
CA ALA A 430 24.49 3.25 -13.50
C ALA A 430 23.86 1.87 -13.17
N ASN A 431 23.13 1.78 -12.06
CA ASN A 431 22.35 0.59 -11.72
C ASN A 431 21.25 0.34 -12.76
N GLY A 432 20.59 1.40 -13.24
CA GLY A 432 19.60 1.32 -14.31
C GLY A 432 20.17 0.76 -15.61
N GLU A 433 21.36 1.21 -16.02
CA GLU A 433 22.06 0.64 -17.19
C GLU A 433 22.47 -0.82 -16.99
N THR A 434 22.81 -1.20 -15.75
CA THR A 434 23.12 -2.60 -15.40
C THR A 434 21.85 -3.46 -15.47
N ALA A 435 20.74 -2.96 -14.94
CA ALA A 435 19.51 -3.72 -14.81
C ALA A 435 18.71 -3.80 -16.12
N PHE A 436 18.56 -2.69 -16.84
CA PHE A 436 17.73 -2.58 -18.04
C PHE A 436 18.54 -2.50 -19.34
N GLY A 437 19.86 -2.45 -19.24
CA GLY A 437 20.79 -2.26 -20.36
C GLY A 437 21.07 -0.79 -20.66
N ALA A 438 22.10 -0.53 -21.45
CA ALA A 438 22.50 0.82 -21.82
C ALA A 438 21.38 1.57 -22.57
N TRP A 439 21.31 2.88 -22.27
CA TRP A 439 20.37 3.84 -22.85
C TRP A 439 20.71 4.26 -24.27
#